data_AF-A0A8B5W6L1-F1
#
_entry.id   AF-A0A8B5W6L1-F1
#
_cell.length_a   1.000
_cell.length_b   1.000
_cell.length_c   1.000
_cell.angle_alpha   90.00
_cell.angle_beta   90.00
_cell.angle_gamma   90.00
#
_symmetry.space_group_name_H-M   'P 1'
#
loop_
_entity.id
_entity.type
_entity.pdbx_description
1 polymer ?
#
loop_
_entity_poly.entity_id
_entity_poly.type
_entity_poly.pdbx_seq_one_letter_code
_entity_poly.pdbx_strand_id
1 'polypeptide(L)'
;TVAQLREWNSLKSDIIFVNQKLIIEKQAESESVTEEKTKVHTVSSGDTLSHIARQYSLSVRELIEMNHLTSDLIFVNQKLVVIK
;
A
#
# COMPACT_ATOMS: atom_id res chain seq x y z
N THR A 1 15.15 -14.79 20.35
CA THR A 1 16.42 -14.67 21.09
C THR A 1 17.06 -13.32 20.80
N VAL A 2 18.07 -12.90 21.57
CA VAL A 2 18.79 -11.63 21.30
C VAL A 2 19.39 -11.61 19.89
N ALA A 3 19.86 -12.76 19.38
CA ALA A 3 20.39 -12.88 18.03
C ALA A 3 19.33 -12.59 16.94
N GLN A 4 18.12 -13.13 17.08
CA GLN A 4 17.02 -12.87 16.15
C GLN A 4 16.60 -11.40 16.16
N LEU A 5 16.53 -10.78 17.35
CA LEU A 5 16.19 -9.36 17.47
C LEU A 5 17.21 -8.49 16.73
N ARG A 6 18.50 -8.81 16.85
CA ARG A 6 19.56 -8.12 16.12
C ARG A 6 19.44 -8.30 14.62
N GLU A 7 19.15 -9.52 14.17
CA GLU A 7 18.94 -9.82 12.76
C GLU A 7 17.75 -9.03 12.18
N TRP A 8 16.62 -8.99 12.88
CA TRP A 8 15.43 -8.24 12.47
C TRP A 8 15.67 -6.73 12.39
N ASN A 9 16.52 -6.20 13.27
CA ASN A 9 16.83 -4.77 13.35
C ASN A 9 18.15 -4.40 12.67
N SER A 10 18.78 -5.33 11.94
CA SER A 10 20.08 -5.15 11.30
C SER A 10 21.16 -4.57 12.23
N LEU A 11 21.13 -4.93 13.53
CA LEU A 11 22.02 -4.35 14.55
C LEU A 11 23.38 -5.05 14.56
N LYS A 12 24.43 -4.24 14.35
CA LYS A 12 25.83 -4.69 14.38
C LYS A 12 26.42 -4.79 15.79
N SER A 13 25.76 -4.18 16.78
CA SER A 13 26.19 -4.14 18.18
C SER A 13 24.98 -4.17 19.11
N ASP A 14 25.22 -4.37 20.40
CA ASP A 14 24.18 -4.42 21.44
C ASP A 14 23.85 -3.01 22.00
N ILE A 15 24.47 -1.97 21.43
CA ILE A 15 24.21 -0.56 21.78
C ILE A 15 22.91 -0.11 21.10
N ILE A 16 21.99 0.43 21.91
CA ILE A 16 20.72 1.01 21.48
C ILE A 16 20.63 2.48 21.90
N PHE A 17 19.96 3.30 21.10
CA PHE A 17 19.79 4.72 21.37
C PHE A 17 18.38 5.01 21.91
N VAL A 18 18.26 6.08 22.69
CA VAL A 18 16.96 6.56 23.15
C VAL A 18 16.06 6.93 21.96
N ASN A 19 14.77 6.61 22.05
CA ASN A 19 13.78 6.70 20.96
C ASN A 19 14.00 5.78 19.74
N GLN A 20 14.91 4.81 19.83
CA GLN A 20 15.04 3.78 18.81
C GLN A 20 13.86 2.79 18.88
N LYS A 21 13.13 2.63 17.77
CA LYS A 21 12.09 1.60 17.64
C LYS A 21 12.74 0.29 17.21
N LEU A 22 12.43 -0.79 17.93
CA LEU A 22 12.93 -2.14 17.63
C LEU A 22 11.77 -3.01 17.15
N ILE A 23 12.02 -3.76 16.09
CA ILE A 23 11.16 -4.80 15.55
C ILE A 23 11.32 -6.03 16.44
N ILE A 24 10.25 -6.44 17.15
CA ILE A 24 10.28 -7.54 18.14
C ILE A 24 9.84 -8.87 17.51
N GLU A 25 9.38 -8.86 16.27
CA GLU A 25 9.09 -10.04 15.46
C GLU A 25 9.21 -9.70 13.96
N LYS A 26 9.91 -10.53 13.18
CA LYS A 26 9.90 -10.44 11.72
C LYS A 26 8.82 -11.37 11.19
N GLN A 27 7.63 -10.84 10.97
CA GLN A 27 6.72 -11.45 10.01
C GLN A 27 7.41 -11.43 8.64
N ALA A 28 7.35 -12.55 7.92
CA ALA A 28 7.82 -12.65 6.55
C ALA A 28 7.25 -11.48 5.72
N GLU A 29 8.09 -10.89 4.87
CA GLU A 29 7.81 -9.71 4.08
C GLU A 29 6.38 -9.69 3.52
N SER A 30 5.61 -8.70 3.97
CA SER A 30 4.52 -8.14 3.20
C SER A 30 4.73 -6.63 3.23
N GLU A 31 5.09 -6.14 2.05
CA GLU A 31 4.98 -4.79 1.50
C GLU A 31 4.71 -3.65 2.48
N SER A 32 5.58 -2.62 2.38
CA SER A 32 5.43 -1.29 2.94
C SER A 32 3.98 -0.93 3.27
N VAL A 33 3.59 -1.06 4.54
CA VAL A 33 2.37 -0.45 5.03
C VAL A 33 2.64 1.05 5.12
N THR A 34 2.61 1.71 3.96
CA THR A 34 2.18 3.10 3.91
C THR A 34 0.77 3.08 4.49
N GLU A 35 0.51 3.93 5.49
CA GLU A 35 -0.86 4.24 5.89
C GLU A 35 -1.54 4.95 4.71
N GLU A 36 -1.91 4.18 3.70
CA GLU A 36 -2.57 4.59 2.48
C GLU A 36 -3.96 5.09 2.89
N LYS A 37 -4.14 6.41 2.91
CA LYS A 37 -5.45 6.99 3.20
C LYS A 37 -6.39 6.65 2.05
N THR A 38 -7.30 5.72 2.31
CA THR A 38 -8.36 5.36 1.37
C THR A 38 -9.14 6.61 0.98
N LYS A 39 -9.17 6.88 -0.33
CA LYS A 39 -9.92 7.98 -0.94
C LYS A 39 -10.89 7.39 -1.94
N VAL A 40 -11.98 8.11 -2.21
CA VAL A 40 -12.94 7.72 -3.25
C VAL A 40 -12.83 8.69 -4.42
N HIS A 41 -12.61 8.15 -5.61
CA HIS A 41 -12.66 8.87 -6.88
C HIS A 41 -14.01 8.63 -7.54
N THR A 42 -14.63 9.68 -8.08
CA THR A 42 -15.88 9.56 -8.85
C THR A 42 -15.55 9.71 -10.33
N VAL A 43 -15.79 8.64 -11.09
CA VAL A 43 -15.48 8.54 -12.51
C VAL A 43 -16.24 9.63 -13.29
N SER A 44 -15.51 10.40 -14.07
CA SER A 44 -16.04 11.45 -14.95
C SER A 44 -15.99 11.03 -16.42
N SER A 45 -16.73 11.73 -17.27
CA SER A 45 -16.72 11.46 -18.71
C SER A 45 -15.32 11.63 -19.29
N GLY A 46 -14.79 10.56 -19.88
CA GLY A 46 -13.43 10.53 -20.46
C GLY A 46 -12.37 9.85 -19.59
N ASP A 47 -12.70 9.46 -18.36
CA ASP A 47 -11.79 8.70 -17.51
C ASP A 47 -11.63 7.25 -17.99
N THR A 48 -10.43 6.72 -17.80
CA THR A 48 -10.11 5.31 -18.01
C THR A 48 -9.45 4.75 -16.74
N LEU A 49 -9.57 3.44 -16.51
CA LEU A 49 -8.91 2.78 -15.39
C LEU A 49 -7.39 3.04 -15.36
N SER A 50 -6.75 3.06 -16.53
CA SER A 50 -5.32 3.36 -16.65
C SER A 50 -4.97 4.79 -16.26
N HIS A 51 -5.81 5.77 -16.61
CA HIS A 51 -5.58 7.16 -16.24
C HIS A 51 -5.79 7.38 -14.75
N ILE A 52 -6.86 6.81 -14.18
CA ILE A 52 -7.17 6.87 -12.75
C ILE A 52 -6.06 6.19 -11.96
N ALA A 53 -5.70 4.96 -12.30
CA ALA A 53 -4.66 4.21 -11.59
C ALA A 53 -3.33 5.00 -11.57
N ARG A 54 -2.90 5.53 -12.72
CA ARG A 54 -1.70 6.38 -12.81
C ARG A 54 -1.79 7.66 -11.97
N GLN A 55 -2.95 8.30 -11.90
CA GLN A 55 -3.16 9.49 -11.09
C GLN A 55 -2.94 9.22 -9.59
N TYR A 56 -3.24 8.01 -9.14
CA TYR A 56 -3.11 7.57 -7.75
C TYR A 56 -1.90 6.63 -7.52
N SER A 57 -0.95 6.59 -8.46
CA SER A 57 0.23 5.72 -8.39
C SER A 57 -0.10 4.23 -8.18
N LEU A 58 -1.29 3.81 -8.62
CA LEU A 58 -1.77 2.44 -8.63
C LEU A 58 -1.50 1.78 -9.98
N SER A 59 -1.36 0.47 -9.97
CA SER A 59 -1.57 -0.35 -11.16
C SER A 59 -3.06 -0.53 -11.43
N VAL A 60 -3.41 -0.76 -12.69
CA VAL A 60 -4.80 -1.07 -13.08
C VAL A 60 -5.30 -2.31 -12.35
N ARG A 61 -4.42 -3.30 -12.15
CA ARG A 61 -4.74 -4.54 -11.44
C ARG A 61 -5.10 -4.27 -9.98
N GLU A 62 -4.29 -3.49 -9.26
CA GLU A 62 -4.60 -3.12 -7.87
C GLU A 62 -5.91 -2.34 -7.77
N LEU A 63 -6.16 -1.43 -8.71
CA LEU A 63 -7.43 -0.67 -8.76
C LEU A 63 -8.64 -1.58 -8.97
N ILE A 64 -8.51 -2.58 -9.86
CA ILE A 64 -9.54 -3.59 -10.14
C ILE A 64 -9.79 -4.47 -8.92
N GLU A 65 -8.73 -5.02 -8.33
CA GLU A 65 -8.81 -5.92 -7.17
C GLU A 65 -9.42 -5.19 -5.96
N MET A 66 -9.03 -3.95 -5.72
CA MET A 66 -9.53 -3.11 -4.63
C MET A 66 -11.02 -2.76 -4.77
N ASN A 67 -11.52 -2.64 -6.00
CA ASN A 67 -12.91 -2.29 -6.28
C ASN A 67 -13.76 -3.50 -6.68
N HIS A 68 -13.19 -4.71 -6.59
CA HIS A 68 -13.83 -5.96 -7.03
C HIS A 68 -14.42 -5.87 -8.44
N LEU A 69 -13.74 -5.16 -9.34
CA LEU A 69 -14.17 -5.04 -10.72
C LEU A 69 -13.92 -6.36 -11.45
N THR A 70 -14.87 -6.77 -12.28
CA THR A 70 -14.77 -8.00 -13.09
C THR A 70 -14.35 -7.71 -14.53
N SER A 71 -14.28 -6.44 -14.91
CA SER A 71 -13.99 -5.97 -16.26
C SER A 71 -13.35 -4.59 -16.23
N ASP A 72 -12.72 -4.21 -17.34
CA ASP A 72 -12.13 -2.89 -17.53
C ASP A 72 -13.18 -1.79 -17.76
N LEU A 73 -14.47 -2.16 -17.81
CA LEU A 73 -15.59 -1.25 -18.01
C LEU A 73 -15.90 -0.48 -16.71
N ILE A 74 -15.82 0.84 -16.81
CA ILE A 74 -16.23 1.78 -15.77
C ILE A 74 -17.28 2.76 -16.30
N PHE A 75 -18.19 3.19 -15.44
CA PHE A 75 -19.29 4.08 -15.79
C PHE A 75 -19.12 5.46 -15.17
N VAL A 76 -19.60 6.49 -15.86
CA VAL A 76 -19.62 7.86 -15.31
C VAL A 76 -20.47 7.88 -14.03
N ASN A 77 -20.01 8.63 -13.02
CA ASN A 77 -20.51 8.64 -11.63
C ASN A 77 -20.25 7.37 -10.81
N GLN A 78 -19.53 6.39 -11.34
CA GLN A 78 -19.07 5.25 -10.55
C GLN A 78 -18.06 5.72 -9.50
N LYS A 79 -18.18 5.20 -8.27
CA LYS A 79 -17.25 5.47 -7.18
C LYS A 79 -16.21 4.36 -7.13
N LEU A 80 -14.94 4.74 -7.28
CA LEU A 80 -13.81 3.83 -7.14
C LEU A 80 -13.00 4.21 -5.90
N VAL A 81 -12.75 3.23 -5.05
CA VAL A 81 -11.79 3.30 -3.95
C VAL A 81 -10.38 3.34 -4.55
N VAL A 82 -9.60 4.32 -4.12
CA VAL A 82 -8.21 4.57 -4.52
C VAL A 82 -7.38 4.86 -3.28
N ILE A 83 -6.07 4.76 -3.40
CA ILE A 83 -5.12 5.07 -2.33
C ILE A 83 -4.35 6.36 -2.63
N LYS A 84 -3.71 6.97 -1.62
CA LYS A 84 -2.98 8.24 -1.75
C LYS A 84 -1.72 8.24 -0.91
#